data_AF-A0A2V2BS95-F1
#
_entry.id   AF-A0A2V2BS95-F1
#
_cell.length_a   1.000
_cell.length_b   1.000
_cell.length_c   1.000
_cell.angle_alpha   90.00
_cell.angle_beta   90.00
_cell.angle_gamma   90.00
#
_symmetry.space_group_name_H-M   'P 1'
#
loop_
_entity.id
_entity.type
_entity.pdbx_description
1 polymer ?
#
loop_
_entity_poly.entity_id
_entity_poly.type
_entity_poly.pdbx_seq_one_letter_code
_entity_poly.pdbx_strand_id
1 'polypeptide(L)' 'MPISFLINYIEKTIGSKVMIIGIQPEEMLLINKISTPVKESVETLSNIITENI' A
#
# COMPACT_ATOMS: atom_id res chain seq x y z
N MET A 1 -2.68 7.30 -14.99
CA MET A 1 -1.24 7.66 -14.97
C MET A 1 -0.52 6.69 -14.05
N PRO A 2 0.66 6.18 -14.43
CA PRO A 2 1.49 5.35 -13.55
C PRO A 2 1.85 6.06 -12.25
N ILE A 3 1.76 5.34 -11.12
CA ILE A 3 2.16 5.85 -9.81
C ILE A 3 3.64 6.26 -9.78
N SER A 4 4.47 5.67 -10.65
CA SER A 4 5.88 6.03 -10.80
C SER A 4 6.13 7.51 -11.08
N PHE A 5 5.24 8.20 -11.80
CA PHE A 5 5.37 9.63 -12.02
C PHE A 5 5.19 10.43 -10.73
N LEU A 6 4.25 10.03 -9.87
CA LEU A 6 4.00 10.68 -8.59
C LEU A 6 5.18 10.47 -7.63
N ILE A 7 5.71 9.25 -7.58
CA ILE A 7 6.91 8.94 -6.78
C ILE A 7 8.05 9.86 -7.21
N ASN A 8 8.37 9.88 -8.50
CA ASN A 8 9.46 10.69 -9.04
C ASN A 8 9.30 12.19 -8.74
N TYR A 9 8.05 12.68 -8.76
CA TYR A 9 7.77 14.08 -8.41
C TYR A 9 8.03 14.35 -6.92
N ILE A 10 7.52 13.49 -6.03
CA ILE A 10 7.72 13.62 -4.59
C ILE A 10 9.21 13.57 -4.23
N GLU A 11 9.93 12.59 -4.77
CA GLU A 11 11.37 12.43 -4.50
C GLU A 11 12.19 13.63 -5.00
N LYS A 12 11.87 14.18 -6.18
CA LYS A 12 12.57 15.35 -6.74
C LYS A 12 12.22 16.66 -6.04
N THR A 13 10.96 16.87 -5.71
CA THR A 13 10.49 18.16 -5.18
C THR A 13 10.70 18.27 -3.67
N ILE A 14 10.52 17.18 -2.93
CA ILE A 14 10.55 17.17 -1.46
C ILE A 14 11.88 16.59 -0.94
N GLY A 15 12.64 15.86 -1.76
CA GLY A 15 13.87 15.21 -1.35
C GLY A 15 13.66 14.04 -0.39
N SER A 16 12.42 13.54 -0.29
CA SER A 16 12.05 12.41 0.56
C SER A 16 12.22 11.08 -0.17
N LYS A 17 12.44 9.99 0.56
CA LYS A 17 12.41 8.62 0.02
C LYS A 17 10.99 8.07 0.11
N VAL A 18 10.51 7.44 -0.96
CA VAL A 18 9.15 6.87 -0.98
C VAL A 18 9.23 5.35 -0.83
N MET A 19 8.43 4.81 0.10
CA MET A 19 8.23 3.37 0.27
C MET A 19 6.80 3.02 -0.16
N ILE A 20 6.64 1.96 -0.96
CA ILE A 20 5.33 1.43 -1.35
C ILE A 20 5.17 0.04 -0.75
N ILE A 21 4.02 -0.19 -0.12
CA ILE A 21 3.61 -1.50 0.36
C ILE A 21 2.28 -1.82 -0.31
N GLY A 22 2.25 -2.93 -1.04
CA GLY A 22 1.05 -3.44 -1.71
C GLY A 22 0.58 -4.73 -1.08
N ILE A 23 -0.73 -4.88 -0.91
CA ILE A 23 -1.36 -6.16 -0.53
C ILE A 23 -1.99 -6.72 -1.79
N GLN A 24 -1.63 -7.95 -2.13
CA GLN A 24 -2.17 -8.62 -3.30
C GLN A 24 -3.64 -8.97 -3.05
N PRO A 25 -4.56 -8.62 -3.97
CA PRO A 25 -5.95 -9.04 -3.85
C PRO A 25 -6.09 -10.54 -4.11
N GLU A 26 -7.04 -11.18 -3.43
CA GLU A 26 -7.42 -12.57 -3.70
C GLU A 26 -8.18 -12.71 -5.03
N GLU A 27 -9.08 -11.78 -5.30
CA GLU A 27 -9.85 -11.70 -6.55
C GLU A 27 -9.73 -10.31 -7.16
N MET A 28 -9.58 -10.25 -8.49
CA MET A 28 -9.55 -8.99 -9.25
C MET A 28 -10.94 -8.58 -9.78
N LEU A 29 -11.99 -9.29 -9.36
CA LEU A 29 -13.36 -8.96 -9.73
C LEU A 29 -13.81 -7.68 -9.03
N LEU A 30 -14.69 -6.94 -9.72
CA LEU A 30 -15.25 -5.70 -9.22
C LEU A 30 -16.34 -6.02 -8.17
N ILE A 31 -15.90 -6.30 -6.95
CA ILE A 31 -16.74 -6.62 -5.80
C ILE A 31 -16.65 -5.51 -4.76
N ASN A 32 -17.76 -5.22 -4.07
CA ASN A 32 -17.81 -4.19 -3.03
C ASN A 32 -17.48 -4.76 -1.62
N LYS A 33 -16.60 -5.76 -1.55
CA LYS A 33 -16.21 -6.44 -0.32
C LYS A 33 -14.73 -6.79 -0.35
N ILE A 34 -14.06 -6.62 0.78
CA ILE A 34 -12.68 -7.06 1.00
C ILE A 34 -12.73 -8.51 1.48
N SER A 35 -11.91 -9.38 0.89
CA SER A 35 -11.83 -10.77 1.34
C SER A 35 -11.11 -10.91 2.68
N THR A 36 -11.43 -11.97 3.42
CA THR A 36 -10.85 -12.21 4.76
C THR A 36 -9.32 -12.20 4.74
N PRO A 37 -8.62 -12.87 3.80
CA PRO A 37 -7.16 -12.86 3.76
C PRO A 37 -6.56 -11.47 3.53
N VAL A 38 -7.20 -10.65 2.69
CA VAL A 38 -6.77 -9.26 2.45
C VAL A 38 -6.94 -8.43 3.72
N LYS A 39 -8.04 -8.62 4.45
CA LYS A 39 -8.31 -7.92 5.71
C LYS A 39 -7.27 -8.28 6.79
N GLU A 40 -6.96 -9.57 6.95
CA GLU A 40 -5.93 -10.05 7.89
C GLU A 40 -4.53 -9.52 7.52
N SER A 41 -4.24 -9.41 6.22
CA SER A 41 -2.99 -8.83 5.73
C SER A 41 -2.88 -7.33 6.07
N VAL A 42 -3.98 -6.58 5.95
CA VAL A 42 -4.04 -5.16 6.34
C VAL A 42 -3.81 -5.01 7.85
N GLU A 43 -4.46 -5.84 8.66
CA GLU A 43 -4.30 -5.81 10.12
C GLU A 43 -2.87 -6.14 10.54
N THR A 44 -2.28 -7.18 9.95
CA THR A 44 -0.88 -7.55 10.17
C THR A 44 0.07 -6.42 9.81
N LEU A 45 -0.12 -5.79 8.65
CA LEU A 45 0.70 -4.66 8.22
C LEU A 45 0.55 -3.46 9.16
N SER A 46 -0.68 -3.16 9.59
CA SER A 46 -0.94 -2.08 10.54
C SER A 46 -0.19 -2.30 11.85
N ASN A 47 -0.23 -3.52 12.39
CA ASN A 47 0.45 -3.87 13.63
C ASN A 47 1.98 -3.70 13.50
N ILE A 48 2.57 -4.18 12.40
CA ILE A 48 4.00 -4.02 12.13
C ILE A 48 4.39 -2.54 12.08
N ILE A 49 3.59 -1.70 11.41
CA ILE A 49 3.87 -0.27 11.31
C ILE A 49 3.77 0.40 12.69
N THR A 50 2.74 0.09 13.48
CA THR A 50 2.57 0.68 14.82
C THR A 50 3.59 0.22 15.85
N GLU A 51 4.15 -0.99 15.71
CA GLU A 51 5.17 -1.52 16.62
C GLU A 51 6.58 -0.99 16.31
N ASN A 52 6.82 -0.51 15.09
CA ASN A 52 8.14 -0.08 14.62
C ASN A 52 8.27 1.45 14.40
N ILE A 53 7.24 2.22 14.73
CA ILE A 53 7.24 3.70 14.73
C ILE A 53 7.15 4.19 16.18
#